data_AF-A0A955SX93-F1
#
_entry.id   AF-A0A955SX93-F1
#
_cell.length_a   1.000
_cell.length_b   1.000
_cell.length_c   1.000
_cell.angle_alpha   90.00
_cell.angle_beta   90.00
_cell.angle_gamma   90.00
#
_symmetry.space_group_name_H-M   'P 1'
#
loop_
_entity.id
_entity.type
_entity.pdbx_description
1 polymer ?
#
loop_
_entity_poly.entity_id
_entity_poly.type
_entity_poly.pdbx_seq_one_letter_code
_entity_poly.pdbx_strand_id
1 'polypeptide(L)'
;MSSTFIPIQTPEPKKPARLPKWLKKELPSSPEYFRTKELIKELKLQTVCEEARCPNMGECWSKNLATIMILGPNCTRTCSFCSVPKGPTSPVD
;
A
#
# COMPACT_ATOMS: atom_id res chain seq x y z
N MET A 1 21.08 -34.23 -25.92
CA MET A 1 20.19 -33.74 -24.86
C MET A 1 19.70 -32.36 -25.27
N SER A 2 18.61 -32.34 -26.04
CA SER A 2 18.10 -31.11 -26.67
C SER A 2 17.27 -30.35 -25.65
N SER A 3 17.76 -29.20 -25.19
CA SER A 3 17.00 -28.29 -24.33
C SER A 3 15.94 -27.61 -25.18
N THR A 4 14.70 -28.09 -25.08
CA THR A 4 13.54 -27.44 -25.70
C THR A 4 13.23 -26.19 -24.91
N PHE A 5 13.72 -25.05 -25.38
CA PHE A 5 13.31 -23.74 -24.89
C PHE A 5 11.84 -23.52 -25.28
N ILE A 6 10.94 -23.55 -24.30
CA ILE A 6 9.54 -23.18 -24.50
C ILE A 6 9.46 -21.66 -24.29
N PRO A 7 9.11 -20.87 -25.31
CA PRO A 7 8.91 -19.44 -25.11
C PRO A 7 7.66 -19.24 -24.25
N ILE A 8 7.85 -18.69 -23.04
CA ILE A 8 6.76 -18.25 -22.19
C ILE A 8 6.15 -17.01 -22.86
N GLN A 9 5.04 -17.20 -23.57
CA GLN A 9 4.25 -16.09 -24.09
C GLN A 9 3.61 -15.39 -22.89
N THR A 10 4.12 -14.21 -22.53
CA THR A 10 3.45 -13.35 -21.57
C THR A 10 2.19 -12.76 -22.22
N PRO A 11 1.00 -12.97 -21.67
CA PRO A 11 -0.21 -12.39 -22.21
C PRO A 11 -0.10 -10.86 -22.19
N GLU A 12 -0.51 -10.20 -23.27
CA GLU A 12 -0.56 -8.74 -23.31
C GLU A 12 -1.37 -8.21 -22.12
N PRO A 13 -0.88 -7.15 -21.43
CA PRO A 13 -1.57 -6.60 -20.28
C PRO A 13 -2.93 -6.04 -20.72
N LYS A 14 -4.01 -6.76 -20.39
CA LYS A 14 -5.37 -6.23 -20.53
C LYS A 14 -5.48 -4.96 -19.70
N LYS A 15 -5.91 -3.86 -20.33
CA LYS A 15 -6.21 -2.61 -19.61
C LYS A 15 -7.15 -2.93 -18.44
N PRO A 16 -6.82 -2.52 -17.20
CA PRO A 16 -7.66 -2.79 -16.05
C PRO A 16 -9.03 -2.14 -16.28
N ALA A 17 -10.09 -2.90 -16.00
CA ALA A 17 -11.44 -2.37 -16.03
C ALA A 17 -11.52 -1.15 -15.10
N ARG A 18 -12.22 -0.11 -15.54
CA ARG A 18 -12.44 1.08 -14.69
C ARG A 18 -13.15 0.67 -13.41
N LEU A 19 -12.75 1.28 -12.29
CA LEU A 19 -13.39 1.04 -11.01
C LEU A 19 -14.89 1.41 -11.06
N PRO A 20 -15.80 0.52 -10.61
CA PRO A 20 -17.23 0.82 -10.53
C PRO A 20 -17.50 2.08 -9.69
N LYS A 21 -18.58 2.81 -10.01
CA LYS A 21 -18.91 4.07 -9.31
C LYS A 21 -19.04 3.90 -7.79
N TRP A 22 -19.66 2.81 -7.33
CA TRP A 22 -19.90 2.52 -5.91
C TRP A 22 -18.63 2.20 -5.11
N LEU A 23 -17.52 1.89 -5.77
CA LEU A 23 -16.24 1.55 -5.11
C LEU A 23 -15.28 2.76 -5.04
N LYS A 24 -15.63 3.88 -5.69
CA LYS A 24 -14.86 5.12 -5.61
C LYS A 24 -15.06 5.79 -4.26
N LYS A 25 -13.98 6.33 -3.70
CA LYS A 25 -13.98 7.10 -2.46
C LYS A 25 -13.82 8.58 -2.77
N GLU A 26 -14.35 9.42 -1.89
CA GLU A 26 -14.15 10.86 -1.94
C GLU A 26 -12.77 11.24 -1.40
N LEU A 27 -12.28 12.40 -1.85
CA LEU A 27 -11.02 12.94 -1.35
C LEU A 27 -11.22 13.49 0.07
N PRO A 28 -10.26 13.28 0.98
CA PRO A 28 -10.35 13.83 2.33
C PRO A 28 -10.24 15.36 2.29
N SER A 29 -11.11 16.02 3.07
CA SER A 29 -11.13 17.48 3.21
C SER A 29 -11.12 17.94 4.67
N SER A 30 -11.07 17.02 5.63
CA SER A 30 -11.17 17.32 7.05
C SER A 30 -9.83 17.85 7.62
N PRO A 31 -9.84 18.84 8.53
CA PRO A 31 -8.62 19.29 9.22
C PRO A 31 -7.93 18.17 10.02
N GLU A 32 -8.69 17.24 10.59
CA GLU A 32 -8.20 16.11 11.37
C GLU A 32 -7.39 15.13 10.53
N TYR A 33 -7.77 14.93 9.25
CA TYR A 33 -6.97 14.18 8.30
C TYR A 33 -5.56 14.77 8.17
N PHE A 34 -5.47 16.08 7.95
CA PHE A 34 -4.18 16.76 7.80
C PHE A 34 -3.36 16.76 9.09
N ARG A 35 -4.02 16.90 10.24
CA ARG A 35 -3.36 16.80 11.55
C ARG A 35 -2.76 15.40 11.76
N THR A 36 -3.53 14.35 11.53
CA THR A 36 -3.06 12.97 11.67
C THR A 36 -1.90 12.69 10.71
N LYS A 37 -2.02 13.15 9.47
CA LYS A 37 -0.97 13.05 8.45
C LYS A 37 0.33 13.73 8.88
N GLU A 38 0.26 14.98 9.35
CA GLU A 38 1.45 15.71 9.75
C GLU A 38 2.10 15.05 10.98
N LEU A 39 1.32 14.59 11.95
CA LEU A 39 1.85 13.88 13.12
C LEU A 39 2.61 12.60 12.74
N ILE A 40 2.04 11.77 11.85
CA ILE A 40 2.70 10.55 11.34
C ILE A 40 4.05 10.91 10.70
N LYS A 41 4.07 11.97 9.90
CA LYS A 41 5.27 12.44 9.19
C LYS A 41 6.31 13.02 10.15
N GLU A 42 5.91 13.86 11.09
CA GLU A 42 6.78 14.46 12.12
C GLU A 42 7.46 13.40 12.97
N LEU A 43 6.70 12.38 13.39
CA LEU A 43 7.18 11.26 14.18
C LEU A 43 7.91 10.18 13.35
N LYS A 44 8.02 10.37 12.03
CA LYS A 44 8.65 9.43 11.08
C LYS A 44 8.07 8.01 11.19
N LEU A 45 6.77 7.90 11.44
CA LEU A 45 6.08 6.62 11.58
C LEU A 45 5.71 6.06 10.20
N GLN A 46 5.80 4.74 10.09
CA GLN A 46 5.29 4.01 8.92
C GLN A 46 3.89 3.51 9.23
N THR A 47 2.98 3.56 8.26
CA THR A 47 1.59 3.10 8.46
C THR A 47 1.17 2.14 7.37
N VAL A 48 0.36 1.13 7.74
CA VAL A 48 -0.26 0.26 6.73
C VAL A 48 -1.28 1.02 5.88
N CYS A 49 -1.78 2.15 6.39
CA CYS A 49 -2.68 3.04 5.66
C CYS A 49 -2.04 3.52 4.35
N GLU A 50 -0.76 3.91 4.41
CA GLU A 50 0.02 4.39 3.27
C GLU A 50 0.64 3.22 2.48
N GLU A 51 1.39 2.34 3.15
CA GLU A 51 2.16 1.29 2.49
C GLU A 51 1.29 0.27 1.74
N ALA A 52 0.09 -0.02 2.27
CA ALA A 52 -0.85 -0.92 1.61
C ALA A 52 -1.80 -0.22 0.64
N ARG A 53 -1.72 1.11 0.50
CA ARG A 53 -2.64 1.95 -0.30
C ARG A 53 -4.09 1.77 0.12
N CYS A 54 -4.35 1.86 1.42
CA CYS A 54 -5.68 1.61 1.97
C CYS A 54 -6.70 2.63 1.43
N PRO A 55 -7.83 2.19 0.83
CA PRO A 55 -8.84 3.10 0.28
C PRO A 55 -9.59 3.90 1.36
N ASN A 56 -9.49 3.49 2.63
CA ASN A 56 -10.16 4.14 3.76
C ASN A 56 -9.25 5.13 4.52
N MET A 57 -8.01 5.36 4.07
CA MET A 57 -7.06 6.24 4.77
C MET A 57 -7.63 7.63 5.07
N GLY A 58 -8.36 8.23 4.11
CA GLY A 58 -9.03 9.51 4.30
C GLY A 58 -10.03 9.50 5.46
N GLU A 59 -10.87 8.47 5.52
CA GLU A 59 -11.89 8.32 6.58
C GLU A 59 -11.26 8.03 7.94
N CYS A 60 -10.32 7.08 8.01
CA CYS A 60 -9.67 6.68 9.25
C CYS A 60 -8.90 7.86 9.88
N TRP A 61 -8.10 8.57 9.10
CA TRP A 61 -7.32 9.69 9.62
C TRP A 61 -8.19 10.90 9.99
N SER A 62 -9.32 11.11 9.31
CA SER A 62 -10.30 12.13 9.74
C SER A 62 -10.91 11.82 11.12
N LYS A 63 -10.83 10.56 11.57
CA LYS A 63 -11.26 10.10 12.90
C LYS A 63 -10.09 10.01 13.90
N ASN A 64 -8.92 10.57 13.58
CA ASN A 64 -7.68 10.44 14.35
C ASN A 64 -7.27 8.97 14.60
N LEU A 65 -7.51 8.09 13.62
CA LEU A 65 -7.20 6.66 13.70
C LEU A 65 -6.16 6.27 12.64
N ALA A 66 -5.06 5.66 13.06
CA ALA A 66 -4.04 5.09 12.17
C ALA A 66 -3.56 3.74 12.70
N THR A 67 -3.09 2.88 11.78
CA THR A 67 -2.46 1.60 12.13
C THR A 67 -0.98 1.66 11.74
N ILE A 68 -0.13 1.63 12.75
CA ILE A 68 1.32 1.81 12.63
C ILE A 68 2.00 0.48 12.28
N MET A 69 3.06 0.55 11.48
CA MET A 69 3.99 -0.54 11.19
C MET A 69 5.30 -0.31 11.93
N ILE A 70 5.72 -1.27 12.75
CA ILE A 70 6.85 -1.09 13.67
C ILE A 70 8.21 -1.52 13.09
N LEU A 71 8.25 -2.47 12.14
CA LEU A 71 9.51 -3.02 11.59
C LEU A 71 9.90 -2.39 10.24
N GLY A 72 9.53 -1.12 10.04
CA GLY A 72 9.77 -0.39 8.81
C GLY A 72 8.76 -0.71 7.69
N PRO A 73 9.00 -0.18 6.47
CA PRO A 73 8.03 -0.18 5.38
C PRO A 73 8.10 -1.45 4.50
N ASN A 74 9.22 -2.17 4.52
CA ASN A 74 9.43 -3.34 3.64
C ASN A 74 8.95 -4.63 4.29
N CYS A 75 8.39 -5.52 3.48
CA CYS A 75 8.03 -6.88 3.88
C CYS A 75 8.88 -7.91 3.11
N THR A 76 9.42 -8.90 3.81
CA THR A 76 10.19 -10.00 3.21
C THR A 76 9.31 -11.09 2.57
N ARG A 77 7.99 -11.05 2.81
CA ARG A 77 7.02 -12.02 2.28
C ARG A 77 6.38 -11.56 0.99
N THR A 78 6.07 -12.49 0.09
CA THR A 78 5.51 -12.23 -1.25
C THR A 78 4.01 -12.55 -1.35
N CYS A 79 3.21 -12.07 -0.40
CA CYS A 79 1.75 -12.23 -0.45
C CYS A 79 1.18 -11.56 -1.72
N SER A 80 0.52 -12.34 -2.58
CA SER A 80 0.07 -11.91 -3.92
C SER A 80 -0.92 -10.74 -3.93
N PHE A 81 -1.63 -10.52 -2.82
CA PHE A 81 -2.62 -9.46 -2.67
C PHE A 81 -2.06 -8.18 -2.02
N CYS A 82 -0.88 -8.24 -1.40
CA CYS A 82 -0.42 -7.21 -0.48
C CYS A 82 0.46 -6.18 -1.18
N SER A 83 0.02 -4.91 -1.19
CA SER A 83 0.70 -3.79 -1.84
C SER A 83 1.94 -3.25 -1.13
N VAL A 84 2.19 -3.67 0.12
CA VAL A 84 3.37 -3.22 0.90
C VAL A 84 4.64 -3.53 0.11
N PRO A 85 5.63 -2.61 0.05
CA PRO A 85 6.90 -2.83 -0.63
C PRO A 85 7.57 -4.15 -0.24
N LYS A 86 8.09 -4.86 -1.24
CA LYS A 86 8.79 -6.14 -1.03
C LYS A 86 10.28 -5.91 -1.10
N GLY A 87 11.02 -6.46 -0.15
CA GLY A 87 12.47 -6.31 -0.13
C GLY A 87 13.10 -6.59 1.23
N PRO A 88 14.43 -6.42 1.32
CA PRO A 88 15.15 -6.50 2.59
C PRO A 88 14.68 -5.41 3.56
N THR A 89 14.72 -5.73 4.84
CA THR A 89 14.40 -4.80 5.94
C THR A 89 15.68 -4.27 6.59
N SER A 90 15.57 -3.11 7.24
CA SER A 90 16.62 -2.64 8.13
C SER A 90 16.76 -3.57 9.35
N PRO A 91 17.93 -3.57 10.02
CA PRO A 91 18.07 -4.20 11.33
C PRO A 91 17.03 -3.65 12.30
N VAL A 92 16.51 -4.52 13.15
CA VAL A 92 15.76 -4.13 14.35
C VAL A 92 16.80 -3.72 15.38
N ASP A 93 16.61 -2.56 15.99
CA ASP A 93 17.42 -2.03 17.08
C ASP A 93 17.25 -2.82 18.38
#